data_AF-A0A7W6K940-F1
#
_entry.id   AF-A0A7W6K940-F1
#
_cell.length_a   1.000
_cell.length_b   1.000
_cell.length_c   1.000
_cell.angle_alpha   90.00
_cell.angle_beta   90.00
_cell.angle_gamma   90.00
#
_symmetry.space_group_name_H-M   'P 1'
#
loop_
_entity.id
_entity.type
_entity.pdbx_description
1 polymer ?
#
loop_
_entity_poly.entity_id
_entity_poly.type
_entity_poly.pdbx_seq_one_letter_code
_entity_poly.pdbx_strand_id
1 'polypeptide(L)'
;MNKLFIWISIILVVIGILISIEFFHQIYADYRPSGVGSVKMDATGQVGDFIGGVVGTIFSLSGFMLLLVTLNAQSKSDHIQKFENIFFEMVKFHRDNIQELEFDVHENSIDSTTAKTEEKKYQKRKVFMAVFTQFIQCRNEVESFFRNSQGSRIYKTEYFNQINAIKKYRKGTFDLKYLAILDISWCVTFYGLSNESELILRSLFKKKYDDDMINFVLSYLKLKPKRQHPMFPKWEEISRTKKFSKKIAMVEHAYHNKGKLRKGFSIPPIWGYRGDTDNIASTPQYSFNFQKYYGGHQFRLGHYYRHLYQTVKFVDRQKKLKQAVKYDYVKILRAQISIYEQALLVVNSLSSLGHVWEFIPDYKSHFGLGLTIEKNVS
;
A
#
# COMPACT_ATOMS: atom_id res chain seq x y z
N MET A 1 18.91 -16.19 29.15
CA MET A 1 18.47 -15.51 30.38
C MET A 1 17.35 -16.25 31.09
N ASN A 2 16.12 -16.34 30.58
CA ASN A 2 15.00 -16.94 31.35
C ASN A 2 15.28 -18.37 31.85
N LYS A 3 15.90 -19.24 31.03
CA LYS A 3 16.24 -20.61 31.47
C LYS A 3 17.22 -20.65 32.64
N LEU A 4 18.19 -19.72 32.69
CA LEU A 4 19.19 -19.66 33.76
C LEU A 4 18.53 -19.28 35.10
N PHE A 5 17.68 -18.24 35.10
CA PHE A 5 16.96 -17.82 36.30
C PHE A 5 16.02 -18.92 36.82
N ILE A 6 15.35 -19.66 35.93
CA ILE A 6 14.54 -20.83 36.31
C ILE A 6 15.41 -21.88 37.02
N TRP A 7 16.57 -22.21 36.46
CA TRP A 7 17.50 -23.17 37.09
C TRP A 7 18.01 -22.67 38.45
N ILE A 8 18.34 -21.38 38.58
CA ILE A 8 18.76 -20.78 39.85
C ILE A 8 17.63 -20.89 40.90
N SER A 9 16.39 -20.56 40.53
CA SER A 9 15.23 -20.72 41.43
C SER A 9 15.05 -22.17 41.89
N ILE A 10 15.18 -23.14 40.98
CA ILE A 10 15.08 -24.58 41.31
C ILE A 10 16.20 -24.97 42.29
N ILE A 11 17.44 -24.53 42.03
CA ILE A 11 18.58 -24.81 42.91
C ILE A 11 18.35 -24.23 44.31
N LEU A 12 17.85 -23.00 44.42
CA LEU A 12 17.52 -22.38 45.72
C LEU A 12 16.46 -23.19 46.48
N VAL A 13 15.44 -23.72 45.79
CA VAL A 13 14.44 -24.59 46.43
C VAL A 13 15.09 -25.87 46.94
N VAL A 14 15.94 -26.51 46.14
CA VAL A 14 16.66 -27.73 46.57
C VAL A 14 17.57 -27.44 47.77
N ILE A 15 18.29 -26.32 47.77
CA ILE A 15 19.13 -25.90 48.91
C ILE A 15 18.28 -25.69 50.16
N GLY A 16 17.13 -25.00 50.07
CA GLY A 16 16.22 -24.80 51.20
C GLY A 16 15.69 -26.12 51.79
N ILE A 17 15.38 -27.09 50.92
CA ILE A 17 14.98 -28.43 51.34
C ILE A 17 16.14 -29.18 52.02
N LEU A 18 17.34 -29.16 51.45
CA LEU A 18 18.51 -29.81 52.04
C LEU A 18 18.88 -29.24 53.41
N ILE A 19 18.85 -27.91 53.56
CA ILE A 19 19.09 -27.24 54.85
C ILE A 19 18.04 -27.66 55.88
N SER A 20 16.78 -27.79 55.46
CA SER A 20 15.71 -28.25 56.33
C SER A 20 15.93 -29.70 56.79
N ILE A 21 16.27 -30.60 55.86
CA ILE A 21 16.54 -32.01 56.17
C ILE A 21 17.70 -32.14 57.15
N GLU A 22 18.80 -31.43 56.90
CA GLU A 22 19.99 -31.45 57.78
C GLU A 22 19.65 -30.91 59.18
N PHE A 23 18.89 -29.83 59.26
CA PHE A 23 18.45 -29.26 60.53
C PHE A 23 17.58 -30.23 61.33
N PHE A 24 16.61 -30.90 60.69
CA PHE A 24 15.80 -31.92 61.35
C PHE A 24 16.62 -33.14 61.76
N HIS A 25 17.65 -33.53 60.99
CA HIS A 25 18.55 -34.61 61.36
C HIS A 25 19.33 -34.30 62.64
N GLN A 26 19.86 -33.08 62.77
CA GLN A 26 20.56 -32.63 63.97
C GLN A 26 19.63 -32.58 65.19
N ILE A 27 18.40 -32.07 65.04
CA ILE A 27 17.42 -32.03 66.14
C ILE A 27 17.02 -33.45 66.58
N TYR A 28 16.90 -34.39 65.64
CA TYR A 28 16.49 -35.77 65.96
C TYR A 28 17.48 -36.49 66.89
N ALA A 29 18.75 -36.08 66.90
CA ALA A 29 19.75 -36.63 67.81
C ALA A 29 19.43 -36.31 69.29
N ASP A 30 18.91 -35.11 69.55
CA ASP A 30 18.68 -34.61 70.91
C ASP A 30 17.19 -34.62 71.33
N TYR A 31 16.25 -34.61 70.37
CA TYR A 31 14.81 -34.49 70.61
C TYR A 31 14.01 -35.49 69.75
N ARG A 32 13.16 -36.30 70.39
CA ARG A 32 12.24 -37.22 69.71
C ARG A 32 10.90 -36.53 69.42
N PRO A 33 10.46 -36.44 68.15
CA PRO A 33 9.18 -35.81 67.79
C PRO A 33 7.93 -36.52 68.37
N SER A 34 8.04 -37.79 68.75
CA SER A 34 6.94 -38.64 69.23
C SER A 34 7.16 -39.15 70.66
N GLY A 35 7.41 -38.23 71.60
CA GLY A 35 7.59 -38.53 73.03
C GLY A 35 6.29 -38.43 73.85
N VAL A 36 6.22 -39.16 74.98
CA VAL A 36 5.06 -39.19 75.91
C VAL A 36 5.10 -38.04 76.95
N GLY A 37 5.78 -36.93 76.64
CA GLY A 37 6.03 -35.81 77.57
C GLY A 37 5.22 -34.54 77.27
N SER A 38 5.26 -33.56 78.18
CA SER A 38 4.66 -32.23 77.94
C SER A 38 5.39 -31.50 76.80
N VAL A 39 4.61 -30.95 75.86
CA VAL A 39 5.15 -30.24 74.69
C VAL A 39 5.86 -28.97 75.16
N LYS A 40 7.17 -28.87 74.91
CA LYS A 40 7.97 -27.67 75.20
C LYS A 40 7.76 -26.62 74.10
N MET A 41 6.74 -25.78 74.27
CA MET A 41 6.35 -24.76 73.29
C MET A 41 7.51 -23.82 72.91
N ASP A 42 8.34 -23.41 73.88
CA ASP A 42 9.48 -22.49 73.64
C ASP A 42 10.54 -23.11 72.71
N ALA A 43 10.87 -24.40 72.92
CA ALA A 43 11.84 -25.11 72.11
C ALA A 43 11.32 -25.37 70.69
N THR A 44 10.03 -25.70 70.55
CA THR A 44 9.40 -25.81 69.23
C THR A 44 9.27 -24.47 68.52
N GLY A 45 9.18 -23.36 69.26
CA GLY A 45 9.20 -22.00 68.71
C GLY A 45 10.51 -21.68 67.99
N GLN A 46 11.66 -22.03 68.60
CA GLN A 46 13.00 -21.80 68.00
C GLN A 46 13.22 -22.58 66.69
N VAL A 47 12.64 -23.79 66.58
CA VAL A 47 12.61 -24.55 65.32
C VAL A 47 11.83 -23.80 64.26
N GLY A 48 10.67 -23.24 64.63
CA GLY A 48 9.87 -22.37 63.78
C GLY A 48 10.64 -21.12 63.32
N ASP A 49 11.40 -20.48 64.21
CA ASP A 49 12.21 -19.30 63.90
C ASP A 49 13.32 -19.61 62.88
N PHE A 50 13.99 -20.75 62.99
CA PHE A 50 15.00 -21.16 62.01
C PHE A 50 14.39 -21.47 60.64
N ILE A 51 13.33 -22.27 60.60
CA ILE A 51 12.64 -22.62 59.35
C ILE A 51 12.04 -21.36 58.71
N GLY A 52 11.36 -20.51 59.47
CA GLY A 52 10.78 -19.27 58.96
C GLY A 52 11.82 -18.25 58.52
N GLY A 53 12.87 -18.05 59.32
CA GLY A 53 13.91 -17.06 59.07
C GLY A 53 14.90 -17.45 57.97
N VAL A 54 15.47 -18.66 58.04
CA VAL A 54 16.52 -19.11 57.11
C VAL A 54 15.93 -19.80 55.89
N VAL A 55 15.10 -20.83 56.09
CA VAL A 55 14.54 -21.60 54.96
C VAL A 55 13.47 -20.77 54.24
N GLY A 56 12.64 -20.05 54.99
CA GLY A 56 11.61 -19.18 54.45
C GLY A 56 12.17 -18.03 53.61
N THR A 57 13.33 -17.46 53.95
CA THR A 57 13.97 -16.42 53.13
C THR A 57 14.54 -16.98 51.82
N ILE A 58 15.13 -18.19 51.83
CA ILE A 58 15.58 -18.88 50.62
C ILE A 58 14.40 -19.17 49.68
N PHE A 59 13.29 -19.68 50.21
CA PHE A 59 12.08 -19.91 49.43
C PHE A 59 11.46 -18.60 48.93
N SER A 60 11.45 -17.54 49.74
CA SER A 60 10.98 -16.21 49.32
C SER A 60 11.82 -15.65 48.18
N LEU A 61 13.14 -15.78 48.24
CA LEU A 61 14.05 -15.36 47.16
C LEU A 61 13.80 -16.17 45.88
N SER A 62 13.61 -17.48 46.00
CA SER A 62 13.28 -18.33 44.84
C SER A 62 11.93 -17.94 44.21
N GLY A 63 10.90 -17.72 45.04
CA GLY A 63 9.58 -17.27 44.60
C GLY A 63 9.63 -15.91 43.90
N PHE A 64 10.39 -14.95 44.44
CA PHE A 64 10.62 -13.66 43.81
C PHE A 64 11.29 -13.79 42.43
N MET A 65 12.31 -14.65 42.30
CA MET A 65 12.95 -14.91 41.01
C MET A 65 12.00 -15.55 39.98
N LEU A 66 11.17 -16.52 40.40
CA LEU A 66 10.15 -17.11 39.55
C LEU A 66 9.10 -16.09 39.10
N LEU A 67 8.71 -15.18 39.99
CA LEU A 67 7.80 -14.08 39.66
C LEU A 67 8.41 -13.18 38.59
N LEU A 68 9.68 -12.78 38.72
CA LEU A 68 10.37 -11.97 37.70
C LEU A 68 10.41 -12.66 36.33
N VAL A 69 10.70 -13.96 36.29
CA VAL A 69 10.68 -14.74 35.04
C VAL A 69 9.27 -14.76 34.44
N THR A 70 8.26 -14.98 35.28
CA THR A 70 6.85 -15.02 34.88
C THR A 70 6.40 -13.67 34.31
N LEU A 71 6.70 -12.57 34.99
CA LEU A 71 6.37 -11.21 34.54
C LEU A 71 7.03 -10.88 33.19
N ASN A 72 8.28 -11.32 32.97
CA ASN A 72 8.96 -11.10 31.70
C ASN A 72 8.35 -11.95 30.55
N ALA A 73 8.01 -13.21 30.84
CA ALA A 73 7.30 -14.06 29.87
C ALA A 73 5.92 -13.48 29.52
N GLN A 74 5.19 -12.99 30.52
CA GLN A 74 3.90 -12.33 30.36
C GLN A 74 4.02 -11.04 29.54
N SER A 75 4.98 -10.16 29.86
CA SER A 75 5.21 -8.92 29.10
C SER A 75 5.47 -9.18 27.61
N LYS A 76 6.18 -10.26 27.28
CA LYS A 76 6.40 -10.68 25.89
C LYS A 76 5.11 -11.17 25.23
N SER A 77 4.33 -12.00 25.94
CA SER A 77 3.03 -12.48 25.46
C SER A 77 2.06 -11.32 25.24
N ASP A 78 1.97 -10.40 26.19
CA ASP A 78 1.12 -9.21 26.14
C ASP A 78 1.48 -8.31 24.96
N HIS A 79 2.77 -8.14 24.68
CA HIS A 79 3.22 -7.38 23.51
C HIS A 79 2.74 -8.04 22.21
N ILE A 80 2.84 -9.36 22.09
CA ILE A 80 2.37 -10.10 20.91
C ILE A 80 0.85 -9.96 20.80
N GLN A 81 0.11 -10.17 21.89
CA GLN A 81 -1.34 -10.04 21.89
C GLN A 81 -1.81 -8.62 21.50
N LYS A 82 -1.19 -7.58 22.05
CA LYS A 82 -1.49 -6.18 21.70
C LYS A 82 -1.21 -5.91 20.22
N PHE A 83 -0.08 -6.43 19.72
CA PHE A 83 0.24 -6.33 18.30
C PHE A 83 -0.81 -7.03 17.43
N GLU A 84 -1.20 -8.26 17.77
CA GLU A 84 -2.18 -9.04 17.03
C GLU A 84 -3.55 -8.36 17.01
N ASN A 85 -3.99 -7.84 18.15
CA ASN A 85 -5.26 -7.11 18.25
C ASN A 85 -5.27 -5.90 17.29
N ILE A 86 -4.22 -5.07 17.31
CA ILE A 86 -4.11 -3.92 16.40
C ILE A 86 -4.02 -4.38 14.95
N PHE A 87 -3.24 -5.43 14.66
CA PHE A 87 -3.11 -5.97 13.32
C PHE A 87 -4.46 -6.44 12.75
N PHE A 88 -5.21 -7.24 13.50
CA PHE A 88 -6.52 -7.74 13.07
C PHE A 88 -7.55 -6.63 12.96
N GLU A 89 -7.47 -5.58 13.79
CA GLU A 89 -8.28 -4.38 13.65
C GLU A 89 -7.96 -3.62 12.35
N MET A 90 -6.68 -3.47 11.99
CA MET A 90 -6.29 -2.89 10.70
C MET A 90 -6.77 -3.73 9.51
N VAL A 91 -6.73 -5.06 9.62
CA VAL A 91 -7.29 -5.97 8.60
C VAL A 91 -8.81 -5.81 8.51
N LYS A 92 -9.50 -5.61 9.63
CA LYS A 92 -10.93 -5.32 9.65
C LYS A 92 -11.24 -4.00 8.95
N PHE A 93 -10.55 -2.90 9.30
CA PHE A 93 -10.71 -1.62 8.60
C PHE A 93 -10.44 -1.73 7.10
N HIS A 94 -9.45 -2.53 6.69
CA HIS A 94 -9.23 -2.81 5.27
C HIS A 94 -10.46 -3.45 4.60
N ARG A 95 -11.09 -4.44 5.26
CA ARG A 95 -12.33 -5.06 4.78
C ARG A 95 -13.49 -4.08 4.75
N ASP A 96 -13.60 -3.20 5.75
CA ASP A 96 -14.68 -2.22 5.84
C ASP A 96 -14.56 -1.17 4.72
N ASN A 97 -13.34 -0.66 4.47
CA ASN A 97 -13.04 0.19 3.32
C ASN A 97 -13.50 -0.45 2.00
N ILE A 98 -13.29 -1.77 1.83
CA ILE A 98 -13.78 -2.49 0.63
C ILE A 98 -15.29 -2.57 0.61
N GLN A 99 -15.96 -2.78 1.75
CA GLN A 99 -17.41 -2.92 1.82
C GLN A 99 -18.14 -1.63 1.46
N GLU A 100 -17.54 -0.47 1.74
CA GLU A 100 -18.09 0.86 1.43
C GLU A 100 -17.88 1.28 -0.03
N LEU A 101 -17.11 0.53 -0.82
CA LEU A 101 -16.85 0.90 -2.21
C LEU A 101 -18.10 0.76 -3.08
N GLU A 102 -18.48 1.87 -3.71
CA GLU A 102 -19.50 1.92 -4.75
C GLU A 102 -19.01 2.68 -5.99
N PHE A 103 -19.39 2.18 -7.15
CA PHE A 103 -19.08 2.83 -8.42
C PHE A 103 -20.16 2.55 -9.48
N ASP A 104 -20.81 3.62 -9.92
CA ASP A 104 -21.84 3.55 -10.95
C ASP A 104 -21.21 3.72 -12.33
N VAL A 105 -21.38 2.70 -13.16
CA VAL A 105 -20.97 2.73 -14.56
C VAL A 105 -22.20 2.69 -15.43
N HIS A 106 -22.28 3.72 -16.25
CA HIS A 106 -23.26 3.87 -17.29
C HIS A 106 -22.79 3.14 -18.55
N GLU A 107 -23.42 2.00 -18.88
CA GLU A 107 -23.11 1.20 -20.06
C GLU A 107 -24.34 1.12 -20.98
N ASN A 108 -24.14 1.25 -22.28
CA ASN A 108 -25.22 1.02 -23.25
C ASN A 108 -25.20 -0.48 -23.56
N SER A 109 -26.26 -1.22 -23.21
CA SER A 109 -26.47 -2.56 -23.76
C SER A 109 -27.10 -2.42 -25.14
N ILE A 110 -26.52 -3.10 -26.13
CA ILE A 110 -27.13 -3.24 -27.45
C ILE A 110 -27.97 -4.51 -27.38
N ASP A 111 -29.23 -4.37 -27.00
CA ASP A 111 -30.25 -5.38 -27.31
C ASP A 111 -30.94 -4.96 -28.62
N SER A 112 -31.07 -5.92 -29.52
CA SER A 112 -31.38 -5.80 -30.96
C SER A 112 -32.67 -5.04 -31.34
N THR A 113 -33.43 -4.50 -30.38
CA THR A 113 -34.74 -3.89 -30.64
C THR A 113 -35.04 -2.64 -29.80
N THR A 114 -34.20 -2.25 -28.84
CA THR A 114 -34.36 -0.95 -28.15
C THR A 114 -33.07 -0.58 -27.43
N ALA A 115 -32.50 0.59 -27.71
CA ALA A 115 -31.35 1.11 -26.96
C ALA A 115 -31.79 1.47 -25.54
N LYS A 116 -31.78 0.50 -24.62
CA LYS A 116 -31.95 0.74 -23.19
C LYS A 116 -30.59 0.96 -22.56
N THR A 117 -30.44 2.11 -21.94
CA THR A 117 -29.27 2.45 -21.16
C THR A 117 -29.42 1.83 -19.78
N GLU A 118 -28.64 0.81 -19.46
CA GLU A 118 -28.68 0.18 -18.14
C GLU A 118 -27.58 0.75 -17.23
N GLU A 119 -27.96 1.12 -16.02
CA GLU A 119 -27.00 1.54 -14.99
C GLU A 119 -26.41 0.31 -14.31
N LYS A 120 -25.12 0.05 -14.58
CA LYS A 120 -24.40 -1.03 -13.95
C LYS A 120 -23.70 -0.51 -12.70
N LYS A 121 -24.33 -0.74 -11.55
CA LYS A 121 -23.75 -0.43 -10.24
C LYS A 121 -22.76 -1.53 -9.82
N TYR A 122 -21.50 -1.14 -9.63
CA TYR A 122 -20.47 -2.00 -9.05
C TYR A 122 -20.36 -1.71 -7.55
N GLN A 123 -20.36 -2.76 -6.75
CA GLN A 123 -20.22 -2.66 -5.29
C GLN A 123 -19.11 -3.56 -4.77
N LYS A 124 -18.51 -3.14 -3.66
CA LYS A 124 -17.51 -3.88 -2.92
C LYS A 124 -16.32 -4.25 -3.80
N ARG A 125 -15.90 -5.52 -3.80
CA ARG A 125 -14.78 -6.03 -4.60
C ARG A 125 -14.99 -5.88 -6.12
N LYS A 126 -16.24 -5.84 -6.60
CA LYS A 126 -16.52 -5.68 -8.04
C LYS A 126 -16.12 -4.29 -8.55
N VAL A 127 -15.97 -3.29 -7.67
CA VAL A 127 -15.43 -1.97 -8.03
C VAL A 127 -14.01 -2.09 -8.59
N PHE A 128 -13.15 -2.92 -8.00
CA PHE A 128 -11.78 -3.12 -8.50
C PHE A 128 -11.76 -3.71 -9.92
N MET A 129 -12.71 -4.59 -10.26
CA MET A 129 -12.85 -5.09 -11.63
C MET A 129 -13.20 -3.98 -12.62
N ALA A 130 -14.12 -3.08 -12.24
CA ALA A 130 -14.50 -1.93 -13.07
C ALA A 130 -13.32 -0.95 -13.23
N VAL A 131 -12.60 -0.65 -12.14
CA VAL A 131 -11.40 0.21 -12.19
C VAL A 131 -10.31 -0.43 -13.06
N PHE A 132 -10.06 -1.72 -12.88
CA PHE A 132 -9.08 -2.45 -13.70
C PHE A 132 -9.45 -2.40 -15.19
N THR A 133 -10.74 -2.55 -15.51
CA THR A 133 -11.22 -2.42 -16.89
C THR A 133 -10.96 -1.01 -17.45
N GLN A 134 -11.24 0.04 -16.67
CA GLN A 134 -10.93 1.41 -17.08
C GLN A 134 -9.43 1.66 -17.25
N PHE A 135 -8.61 1.09 -16.36
CA PHE A 135 -7.15 1.14 -16.47
C PHE A 135 -6.67 0.48 -17.76
N ILE A 136 -7.15 -0.73 -18.10
CA ILE A 136 -6.77 -1.42 -19.34
C ILE A 136 -7.19 -0.62 -20.57
N GLN A 137 -8.39 -0.01 -20.57
CA GLN A 137 -8.82 0.87 -21.65
C GLN A 137 -7.89 2.08 -21.80
N CYS A 138 -7.56 2.74 -20.69
CA CYS A 138 -6.61 3.86 -20.67
C CYS A 138 -5.24 3.43 -21.20
N ARG A 139 -4.74 2.27 -20.74
CA ARG A 139 -3.46 1.70 -21.18
C ARG A 139 -3.41 1.49 -22.68
N ASN A 140 -4.46 0.90 -23.26
CA ASN A 140 -4.52 0.63 -24.70
C ASN A 140 -4.59 1.93 -25.52
N GLU A 141 -5.30 2.95 -25.01
CA GLU A 141 -5.37 4.27 -25.63
C GLU A 141 -3.99 4.96 -25.59
N VAL A 142 -3.33 4.96 -24.43
CA VAL A 142 -2.00 5.52 -24.22
C VAL A 142 -0.98 4.79 -25.11
N GLU A 143 -0.95 3.46 -25.07
CA GLU A 143 -0.05 2.60 -25.85
C GLU A 143 -0.10 2.89 -27.36
N SER A 144 -1.26 3.27 -27.89
CA SER A 144 -1.43 3.63 -29.31
C SER A 144 -0.50 4.76 -29.76
N PHE A 145 -0.09 5.64 -28.84
CA PHE A 145 0.83 6.75 -29.10
C PHE A 145 2.30 6.37 -29.03
N PHE A 146 2.60 5.23 -28.39
CA PHE A 146 3.98 4.78 -28.14
C PHE A 146 4.42 3.66 -29.07
N ARG A 147 3.56 3.15 -29.96
CA ARG A 147 3.86 1.96 -30.80
C ARG A 147 5.23 2.03 -31.48
N ASN A 148 5.58 3.18 -32.05
CA ASN A 148 6.83 3.39 -32.79
C ASN A 148 7.91 4.17 -32.00
N SER A 149 7.66 4.46 -30.72
CA SER A 149 8.57 5.25 -29.89
C SER A 149 9.56 4.35 -29.17
N GLN A 150 10.84 4.75 -29.18
CA GLN A 150 11.88 4.16 -28.34
C GLN A 150 11.74 4.68 -26.91
N GLY A 151 11.98 3.83 -25.90
CA GLY A 151 11.82 4.19 -24.48
C GLY A 151 12.59 5.46 -24.08
N SER A 152 13.77 5.69 -24.64
CA SER A 152 14.60 6.88 -24.36
C SER A 152 13.98 8.22 -24.76
N ARG A 153 13.07 8.24 -25.75
CA ARG A 153 12.40 9.47 -26.20
C ARG A 153 11.16 9.84 -25.37
N ILE A 154 10.69 8.91 -24.54
CA ILE A 154 9.49 9.08 -23.71
C ILE A 154 9.83 9.87 -22.44
N TYR A 155 11.01 9.61 -21.88
CA TYR A 155 11.48 10.17 -20.63
C TYR A 155 12.37 11.38 -20.85
N LYS A 156 12.36 12.30 -19.87
CA LYS A 156 13.42 13.31 -19.78
C LYS A 156 14.75 12.62 -19.43
N THR A 157 15.86 13.15 -19.95
CA THR A 157 17.20 12.54 -19.83
C THR A 157 17.59 12.23 -18.39
N GLU A 158 17.37 13.15 -17.46
CA GLU A 158 17.70 12.97 -16.04
C GLU A 158 16.95 11.77 -15.42
N TYR A 159 15.64 11.71 -15.64
CA TYR A 159 14.79 10.67 -15.08
C TYR A 159 15.01 9.31 -15.77
N PHE A 160 15.30 9.32 -17.07
CA PHE A 160 15.71 8.12 -17.81
C PHE A 160 16.95 7.47 -17.18
N ASN A 161 17.96 8.26 -16.83
CA ASN A 161 19.18 7.76 -16.19
C ASN A 161 18.88 7.17 -14.80
N GLN A 162 18.01 7.81 -14.02
CA GLN A 162 17.59 7.30 -12.70
C GLN A 162 16.88 5.95 -12.79
N ILE A 163 15.86 5.82 -13.67
CA ILE A 163 15.15 4.55 -13.83
C ILE A 163 16.08 3.46 -14.38
N ASN A 164 16.99 3.79 -15.30
CA ASN A 164 17.97 2.81 -15.79
C ASN A 164 18.89 2.29 -14.69
N ALA A 165 19.34 3.16 -13.78
CA ALA A 165 20.14 2.75 -12.63
C ALA A 165 19.34 1.79 -11.72
N ILE A 166 18.07 2.10 -11.46
CA ILE A 166 17.16 1.25 -10.69
C ILE A 166 16.95 -0.12 -11.39
N LYS A 167 16.71 -0.11 -12.70
CA LYS A 167 16.54 -1.32 -13.51
C LYS A 167 17.77 -2.23 -13.42
N LYS A 168 18.98 -1.65 -13.53
CA LYS A 168 20.25 -2.36 -13.39
C LYS A 168 20.42 -2.96 -11.99
N TYR A 169 20.15 -2.18 -10.94
CA TYR A 169 20.24 -2.64 -9.55
C TYR A 169 19.30 -3.83 -9.27
N ARG A 170 18.08 -3.79 -9.80
CA ARG A 170 17.07 -4.84 -9.61
C ARG A 170 17.25 -6.06 -10.52
N LYS A 171 18.30 -6.10 -11.36
CA LYS A 171 18.48 -7.12 -12.43
C LYS A 171 17.20 -7.28 -13.28
N GLY A 172 16.45 -6.20 -13.45
CA GLY A 172 15.11 -6.24 -14.02
C GLY A 172 15.14 -6.38 -15.53
N THR A 173 14.28 -7.27 -16.06
CA THR A 173 14.09 -7.48 -17.50
C THR A 173 12.98 -6.61 -18.10
N PHE A 174 12.31 -5.76 -17.30
CA PHE A 174 11.17 -4.98 -17.76
C PHE A 174 11.57 -3.86 -18.73
N ASP A 175 10.72 -3.61 -19.72
CA ASP A 175 10.90 -2.57 -20.72
C ASP A 175 10.38 -1.23 -20.19
N LEU A 176 11.23 -0.21 -20.30
CA LEU A 176 10.99 1.16 -19.84
C LEU A 176 9.80 1.79 -20.57
N LYS A 177 9.59 1.45 -21.84
CA LYS A 177 8.43 1.95 -22.60
C LYS A 177 7.13 1.52 -21.93
N TYR A 178 6.99 0.24 -21.58
CA TYR A 178 5.79 -0.27 -20.95
C TYR A 178 5.63 0.23 -19.52
N LEU A 179 6.73 0.52 -18.82
CA LEU A 179 6.68 1.18 -17.52
C LEU A 179 6.10 2.59 -17.62
N ALA A 180 6.51 3.40 -18.61
CA ALA A 180 5.94 4.72 -18.85
C ALA A 180 4.44 4.65 -19.17
N ILE A 181 4.05 3.74 -20.06
CA ILE A 181 2.64 3.54 -20.44
C ILE A 181 1.82 3.17 -19.20
N LEU A 182 2.32 2.23 -18.38
CA LEU A 182 1.66 1.79 -17.15
C LEU A 182 1.51 2.97 -16.17
N ASP A 183 2.57 3.72 -15.92
CA ASP A 183 2.58 4.85 -14.99
C ASP A 183 1.60 5.95 -15.41
N ILE A 184 1.68 6.41 -16.67
CA ILE A 184 0.79 7.44 -17.21
C ILE A 184 -0.68 6.99 -17.12
N SER A 185 -0.97 5.76 -17.56
CA SER A 185 -2.34 5.23 -17.59
C SER A 185 -2.92 5.05 -16.21
N TRP A 186 -2.10 4.60 -15.24
CA TRP A 186 -2.55 4.45 -13.87
C TRP A 186 -2.78 5.79 -13.18
N CYS A 187 -1.85 6.73 -13.31
CA CYS A 187 -2.02 8.08 -12.76
C CYS A 187 -3.29 8.75 -13.31
N VAL A 188 -3.55 8.64 -14.62
CA VAL A 188 -4.79 9.14 -15.23
C VAL A 188 -6.04 8.42 -14.67
N THR A 189 -6.00 7.10 -14.55
CA THR A 189 -7.13 6.32 -14.01
C THR A 189 -7.40 6.66 -12.54
N PHE A 190 -6.35 6.89 -11.76
CA PHE A 190 -6.43 7.17 -10.33
C PHE A 190 -6.86 8.61 -10.05
N TYR A 191 -6.19 9.62 -10.61
CA TYR A 191 -6.53 11.03 -10.36
C TYR A 191 -7.71 11.52 -11.19
N GLY A 192 -7.96 10.91 -12.35
CA GLY A 192 -8.92 11.40 -13.33
C GLY A 192 -8.40 12.61 -14.11
N LEU A 193 -9.21 13.08 -15.04
CA LEU A 193 -8.89 14.22 -15.92
C LEU A 193 -9.81 15.41 -15.65
N SER A 194 -10.18 15.64 -14.39
CA SER A 194 -10.80 16.90 -13.96
C SER A 194 -9.84 18.08 -14.23
N ASN A 195 -10.32 19.32 -14.20
CA ASN A 195 -9.42 20.46 -14.43
C ASN A 195 -8.37 20.59 -13.32
N GLU A 196 -8.71 20.26 -12.08
CA GLU A 196 -7.79 20.25 -10.93
C GLU A 196 -6.83 19.06 -10.99
N SER A 197 -7.36 17.86 -11.23
CA SER A 197 -6.56 16.63 -11.35
C SER A 197 -5.53 16.71 -12.48
N GLU A 198 -5.87 17.40 -13.57
CA GLU A 198 -4.95 17.63 -14.67
C GLU A 198 -3.72 18.44 -14.26
N LEU A 199 -3.88 19.46 -13.40
CA LEU A 199 -2.75 20.23 -12.87
C LEU A 199 -1.82 19.34 -12.03
N ILE A 200 -2.40 18.45 -11.22
CA ILE A 200 -1.65 17.47 -10.42
C ILE A 200 -0.86 16.54 -11.34
N LEU A 201 -1.50 15.98 -12.37
CA LEU A 201 -0.86 15.10 -13.34
C LEU A 201 0.28 15.79 -14.09
N ARG A 202 0.05 17.02 -14.55
CA ARG A 202 1.08 17.84 -15.23
C ARG A 202 2.28 18.08 -14.31
N SER A 203 2.04 18.44 -13.06
CA SER A 203 3.11 18.62 -12.06
C SER A 203 3.89 17.32 -11.84
N LEU A 204 3.19 16.18 -11.70
CA LEU A 204 3.78 14.87 -11.46
C LEU A 204 4.63 14.37 -12.64
N PHE A 205 4.21 14.68 -13.87
CA PHE A 205 4.91 14.27 -15.10
C PHE A 205 6.00 15.24 -15.56
N LYS A 206 5.96 16.52 -15.15
CA LYS A 206 6.87 17.59 -15.59
C LYS A 206 8.35 17.23 -15.50
N LYS A 207 8.78 16.48 -14.47
CA LYS A 207 10.19 16.07 -14.31
C LYS A 207 10.52 14.71 -14.92
N LYS A 208 9.53 13.98 -15.44
CA LYS A 208 9.65 12.57 -15.80
C LYS A 208 9.59 12.33 -17.30
N TYR A 209 8.63 12.94 -17.96
CA TYR A 209 8.27 12.65 -19.34
C TYR A 209 8.40 13.89 -20.22
N ASP A 210 8.50 13.70 -21.52
CA ASP A 210 8.45 14.80 -22.49
C ASP A 210 7.15 15.61 -22.34
N ASP A 211 7.28 16.94 -22.21
CA ASP A 211 6.15 17.81 -21.86
C ASP A 211 5.12 17.86 -23.00
N ASP A 212 5.57 17.97 -24.26
CA ASP A 212 4.70 18.08 -25.43
C ASP A 212 3.90 16.80 -25.64
N MET A 213 4.57 15.65 -25.50
CA MET A 213 3.94 14.34 -25.55
C MET A 213 2.88 14.17 -24.47
N ILE A 214 3.18 14.52 -23.20
CA ILE A 214 2.21 14.41 -22.11
C ILE A 214 1.03 15.37 -22.32
N ASN A 215 1.30 16.59 -22.77
CA ASN A 215 0.27 17.58 -23.09
C ASN A 215 -0.73 17.01 -24.10
N PHE A 216 -0.23 16.40 -25.17
CA PHE A 216 -1.05 15.74 -26.18
C PHE A 216 -1.86 14.58 -25.62
N VAL A 217 -1.21 13.63 -24.90
CA VAL A 217 -1.88 12.44 -24.34
C VAL A 217 -3.00 12.84 -23.39
N LEU A 218 -2.74 13.77 -22.46
CA LEU A 218 -3.76 14.24 -21.52
C LEU A 218 -4.92 14.94 -22.24
N SER A 219 -4.61 15.76 -23.25
CA SER A 219 -5.62 16.48 -24.04
C SER A 219 -6.52 15.52 -24.81
N TYR A 220 -5.94 14.49 -25.44
CA TYR A 220 -6.67 13.43 -26.13
C TYR A 220 -7.59 12.65 -25.17
N LEU A 221 -7.05 12.17 -24.04
CA LEU A 221 -7.83 11.38 -23.07
C LEU A 221 -8.96 12.21 -22.45
N LYS A 222 -8.75 13.51 -22.28
CA LYS A 222 -9.74 14.45 -21.74
C LYS A 222 -10.91 14.69 -22.70
N LEU A 223 -10.73 14.47 -24.01
CA LEU A 223 -11.81 14.56 -24.99
C LEU A 223 -12.79 13.39 -24.90
N LYS A 224 -12.44 12.28 -24.24
CA LYS A 224 -13.27 11.08 -24.12
C LYS A 224 -14.48 11.34 -23.20
N PRO A 225 -15.71 11.42 -23.74
CA PRO A 225 -16.89 11.59 -22.92
C PRO A 225 -17.35 10.24 -22.35
N LYS A 226 -18.28 10.26 -21.39
CA LYS A 226 -19.02 9.05 -21.01
C LYS A 226 -19.74 8.46 -22.23
N ARG A 227 -19.90 7.12 -22.27
CA ARG A 227 -20.47 6.38 -23.43
C ARG A 227 -21.87 6.84 -23.84
N GLN A 228 -22.68 7.30 -22.88
CA GLN A 228 -24.03 7.81 -23.11
C GLN A 228 -24.06 9.19 -23.79
N HIS A 229 -22.95 9.94 -23.77
CA HIS A 229 -22.96 11.31 -24.24
C HIS A 229 -23.05 11.36 -25.78
N PRO A 230 -23.84 12.28 -26.38
CA PRO A 230 -23.97 12.41 -27.83
C PRO A 230 -22.64 12.65 -28.58
N MET A 231 -21.59 13.03 -27.87
CA MET A 231 -20.26 13.25 -28.43
C MET A 231 -19.37 12.01 -28.44
N PHE A 232 -19.81 10.89 -27.86
CA PHE A 232 -19.03 9.66 -27.85
C PHE A 232 -18.71 9.14 -29.26
N PRO A 233 -19.65 9.13 -30.24
CA PRO A 233 -19.35 8.73 -31.61
C PRO A 233 -18.28 9.62 -32.27
N LYS A 234 -18.30 10.93 -31.97
CA LYS A 234 -17.30 11.89 -32.48
C LYS A 234 -15.90 11.58 -31.92
N TRP A 235 -15.80 11.27 -30.64
CA TRP A 235 -14.54 10.81 -30.05
C TRP A 235 -14.08 9.48 -30.66
N GLU A 236 -15.02 8.57 -30.92
CA GLU A 236 -14.72 7.26 -31.50
C GLU A 236 -14.08 7.40 -32.90
N GLU A 237 -14.52 8.37 -33.71
CA GLU A 237 -13.90 8.70 -35.00
C GLU A 237 -12.43 9.10 -34.84
N ILE A 238 -12.12 9.95 -33.85
CA ILE A 238 -10.74 10.34 -33.51
C ILE A 238 -9.95 9.10 -33.08
N SER A 239 -10.52 8.26 -32.21
CA SER A 239 -9.88 7.04 -31.70
C SER A 239 -9.51 6.05 -32.83
N ARG A 240 -10.43 5.83 -33.78
CA ARG A 240 -10.27 4.93 -34.94
C ARG A 240 -9.25 5.43 -35.97
N THR A 241 -8.86 6.70 -35.92
CA THR A 241 -7.89 7.27 -36.86
C THR A 241 -6.50 6.65 -36.68
N LYS A 242 -6.03 5.92 -37.71
CA LYS A 242 -4.72 5.22 -37.68
C LYS A 242 -3.52 6.16 -37.86
N LYS A 243 -3.64 7.20 -38.68
CA LYS A 243 -2.55 8.16 -38.94
C LYS A 243 -2.37 9.08 -37.74
N PHE A 244 -1.21 9.00 -37.10
CA PHE A 244 -0.90 9.78 -35.89
C PHE A 244 -0.94 11.30 -36.13
N SER A 245 -0.40 11.79 -37.26
CA SER A 245 -0.47 13.21 -37.64
C SER A 245 -1.90 13.73 -37.78
N LYS A 246 -2.78 12.96 -38.44
CA LYS A 246 -4.20 13.30 -38.56
C LYS A 246 -4.89 13.32 -37.19
N LYS A 247 -4.56 12.37 -36.32
CA LYS A 247 -5.09 12.33 -34.94
C LYS A 247 -4.65 13.55 -34.14
N ILE A 248 -3.39 14.00 -34.27
CA ILE A 248 -2.91 15.25 -33.65
C ILE A 248 -3.74 16.44 -34.12
N ALA A 249 -3.86 16.63 -35.43
CA ALA A 249 -4.59 17.76 -35.99
C ALA A 249 -6.08 17.79 -35.55
N MET A 250 -6.74 16.63 -35.45
CA MET A 250 -8.12 16.53 -34.96
C MET A 250 -8.25 16.94 -33.48
N VAL A 251 -7.30 16.54 -32.63
CA VAL A 251 -7.28 16.93 -31.21
C VAL A 251 -7.00 18.42 -31.08
N GLU A 252 -6.00 18.94 -31.78
CA GLU A 252 -5.67 20.37 -31.77
C GLU A 252 -6.86 21.21 -32.23
N HIS A 253 -7.52 20.85 -33.33
CA HIS A 253 -8.70 21.56 -33.81
C HIS A 253 -9.84 21.56 -32.78
N ALA A 254 -10.07 20.44 -32.08
CA ALA A 254 -11.06 20.38 -31.01
C ALA A 254 -10.76 21.37 -29.86
N TYR A 255 -9.48 21.60 -29.54
CA TYR A 255 -9.07 22.55 -28.51
C TYR A 255 -8.90 24.00 -29.00
N HIS A 256 -8.49 24.25 -30.25
CA HIS A 256 -8.40 25.60 -30.83
C HIS A 256 -9.77 26.29 -30.88
N ASN A 257 -10.84 25.54 -31.15
CA ASN A 257 -12.21 26.07 -31.12
C ASN A 257 -12.69 26.45 -29.70
N LYS A 258 -11.99 26.00 -28.64
CA LYS A 258 -12.22 26.45 -27.25
C LYS A 258 -11.71 27.88 -27.04
N GLY A 259 -10.62 28.26 -27.71
CA GLY A 259 -10.00 29.59 -27.62
C GLY A 259 -10.86 30.70 -28.25
N LYS A 260 -11.71 30.37 -29.23
CA LYS A 260 -12.72 31.31 -29.76
C LYS A 260 -13.86 31.59 -28.77
N LEU A 261 -14.06 30.73 -27.75
CA LEU A 261 -15.06 30.90 -26.68
C LEU A 261 -14.50 31.50 -25.37
N ARG A 262 -13.18 31.60 -25.21
CA ARG A 262 -12.53 32.29 -24.09
C ARG A 262 -11.37 33.14 -24.61
N LYS A 263 -11.58 34.46 -24.73
CA LYS A 263 -10.51 35.44 -24.99
C LYS A 263 -9.38 35.23 -23.97
N GLY A 264 -8.16 34.94 -24.43
CA GLY A 264 -6.95 35.01 -23.60
C GLY A 264 -6.17 33.72 -23.32
N PHE A 265 -6.48 32.58 -23.95
CA PHE A 265 -5.67 31.35 -23.78
C PHE A 265 -5.13 30.84 -25.12
N SER A 266 -3.88 31.18 -25.43
CA SER A 266 -3.13 30.65 -26.57
C SER A 266 -2.60 29.26 -26.21
N ILE A 267 -3.03 28.22 -26.93
CA ILE A 267 -2.43 26.89 -26.82
C ILE A 267 -1.22 26.91 -27.78
N PRO A 268 0.01 26.63 -27.31
CA PRO A 268 1.16 26.46 -28.21
C PRO A 268 0.87 25.32 -29.19
N PRO A 269 1.23 25.44 -30.48
CA PRO A 269 1.11 24.34 -31.43
C PRO A 269 1.89 23.13 -30.91
N ILE A 270 1.24 21.97 -30.85
CA ILE A 270 1.88 20.73 -30.40
C ILE A 270 2.86 20.32 -31.51
N TRP A 271 4.13 20.11 -31.16
CA TRP A 271 5.16 19.60 -32.08
C TRP A 271 5.46 20.47 -33.31
N GLY A 272 5.18 21.78 -33.26
CA GLY A 272 5.52 22.69 -34.37
C GLY A 272 4.84 22.34 -35.71
N TYR A 273 3.76 21.56 -35.68
CA TYR A 273 3.05 21.13 -36.88
C TYR A 273 2.28 22.30 -37.52
N ARG A 274 2.75 22.77 -38.68
CA ARG A 274 2.01 23.66 -39.61
C ARG A 274 1.41 22.82 -40.74
N GLY A 275 0.59 21.82 -40.43
CA GLY A 275 -0.19 21.15 -41.48
C GLY A 275 -1.45 21.95 -41.81
N ASP A 276 -1.87 21.89 -43.08
CA ASP A 276 -3.10 22.52 -43.59
C ASP A 276 -4.29 22.25 -42.66
N THR A 277 -4.66 23.26 -41.87
CA THR A 277 -5.94 23.31 -41.16
C THR A 277 -7.13 23.43 -42.12
N ASP A 278 -6.85 23.71 -43.39
CA ASP A 278 -7.81 24.16 -44.39
C ASP A 278 -8.71 23.04 -44.91
N ASN A 279 -8.36 21.78 -44.65
CA ASN A 279 -9.18 20.61 -45.01
C ASN A 279 -9.84 19.88 -43.81
N ILE A 280 -9.92 20.51 -42.63
CA ILE A 280 -10.70 19.98 -41.49
C ILE A 280 -12.06 20.68 -41.36
N ALA A 281 -12.64 21.11 -42.49
CA ALA A 281 -13.90 21.83 -42.59
C ALA A 281 -15.13 21.06 -42.05
N SER A 282 -15.02 19.74 -41.83
CA SER A 282 -16.12 18.90 -41.36
C SER A 282 -15.99 18.39 -39.92
N THR A 283 -15.00 18.85 -39.13
CA THR A 283 -14.95 18.41 -37.72
C THR A 283 -16.05 19.06 -36.89
N PRO A 284 -16.90 18.28 -36.22
CA PRO A 284 -18.00 18.84 -35.46
C PRO A 284 -17.53 19.69 -34.28
N GLN A 285 -18.22 20.80 -34.01
CA GLN A 285 -17.98 21.65 -32.84
C GLN A 285 -18.03 20.81 -31.55
N TYR A 286 -16.95 20.89 -30.75
CA TYR A 286 -16.80 20.10 -29.53
C TYR A 286 -17.25 20.92 -28.32
N SER A 287 -18.36 20.54 -27.68
CA SER A 287 -18.72 21.07 -26.36
C SER A 287 -17.87 20.36 -25.30
N PHE A 288 -17.21 21.11 -24.43
CA PHE A 288 -16.42 20.55 -23.31
C PHE A 288 -17.25 20.38 -22.02
N ASN A 289 -18.53 20.75 -22.05
CA ASN A 289 -19.45 20.63 -20.92
C ASN A 289 -20.07 19.22 -20.89
N PHE A 290 -19.23 18.22 -20.62
CA PHE A 290 -19.68 16.85 -20.43
C PHE A 290 -18.94 16.16 -19.29
N GLN A 291 -19.57 15.15 -18.70
CA GLN A 291 -18.92 14.28 -17.74
C GLN A 291 -17.87 13.43 -18.47
N LYS A 292 -16.61 13.60 -18.06
CA LYS A 292 -15.46 12.90 -18.64
C LYS A 292 -15.50 11.41 -18.28
N TYR A 293 -14.98 10.57 -19.18
CA TYR A 293 -14.91 9.13 -18.94
C TYR A 293 -13.98 8.81 -17.76
N TYR A 294 -12.78 9.40 -17.74
CA TYR A 294 -11.81 9.25 -16.65
C TYR A 294 -12.11 10.25 -15.53
N GLY A 295 -13.09 9.90 -14.69
CA GLY A 295 -13.48 10.69 -13.52
C GLY A 295 -12.53 10.58 -12.32
N GLY A 296 -11.62 9.60 -12.33
CA GLY A 296 -10.69 9.34 -11.24
C GLY A 296 -11.27 8.42 -10.17
N HIS A 297 -10.37 7.71 -9.49
CA HIS A 297 -10.67 6.77 -8.42
C HIS A 297 -9.91 7.08 -7.12
N GLN A 298 -9.25 8.23 -7.01
CA GLN A 298 -8.50 8.64 -5.82
C GLN A 298 -9.36 8.61 -4.56
N PHE A 299 -10.61 9.10 -4.62
CA PHE A 299 -11.52 9.09 -3.48
C PHE A 299 -11.83 7.66 -3.01
N ARG A 300 -12.01 6.73 -3.96
CA ARG A 300 -12.31 5.31 -3.68
C ARG A 300 -11.08 4.52 -3.22
N LEU A 301 -9.98 4.65 -3.94
CA LEU A 301 -8.80 3.80 -3.78
C LEU A 301 -7.70 4.41 -2.92
N GLY A 302 -7.74 5.72 -2.67
CA GLY A 302 -6.72 6.41 -1.86
C GLY A 302 -6.68 5.91 -0.43
N HIS A 303 -7.84 5.79 0.23
CA HIS A 303 -7.94 5.23 1.58
C HIS A 303 -7.51 3.76 1.60
N TYR A 304 -7.97 2.97 0.62
CA TYR A 304 -7.60 1.57 0.46
C TYR A 304 -6.07 1.35 0.44
N TYR A 305 -5.34 2.02 -0.46
CA TYR A 305 -3.89 1.84 -0.57
C TYR A 305 -3.14 2.39 0.64
N ARG A 306 -3.59 3.51 1.22
CA ARG A 306 -2.96 4.10 2.41
C ARG A 306 -3.08 3.17 3.61
N HIS A 307 -4.26 2.61 3.85
CA HIS A 307 -4.46 1.65 4.94
C HIS A 307 -3.66 0.38 4.70
N LEU A 308 -3.67 -0.17 3.48
CA LEU A 308 -2.88 -1.35 3.15
C LEU A 308 -1.37 -1.11 3.41
N TYR A 309 -0.85 0.05 3.00
CA TYR A 309 0.54 0.45 3.26
C TYR A 309 0.82 0.58 4.76
N GLN A 310 -0.07 1.23 5.50
CA GLN A 310 0.06 1.38 6.95
C GLN A 310 0.07 0.03 7.66
N THR A 311 -0.78 -0.93 7.26
CA THR A 311 -0.81 -2.28 7.86
C THR A 311 0.51 -3.01 7.61
N VAL A 312 1.01 -3.02 6.37
CA VAL A 312 2.30 -3.66 6.06
C VAL A 312 3.45 -2.98 6.84
N LYS A 313 3.46 -1.64 6.87
CA LYS A 313 4.45 -0.85 7.60
C LYS A 313 4.38 -1.07 9.12
N PHE A 314 3.19 -1.29 9.67
CA PHE A 314 2.99 -1.62 11.08
C PHE A 314 3.63 -2.96 11.42
N VAL A 315 3.46 -3.99 10.58
CA VAL A 315 4.10 -5.30 10.75
C VAL A 315 5.62 -5.20 10.61
N ASP A 316 6.10 -4.50 9.58
CA ASP A 316 7.53 -4.35 9.30
C ASP A 316 8.29 -3.65 10.45
N ARG A 317 7.69 -2.62 11.05
CA ARG A 317 8.30 -1.83 12.14
C ARG A 317 8.45 -2.59 13.47
N GLN A 318 7.83 -3.77 13.63
CA GLN A 318 7.93 -4.50 14.89
C GLN A 318 9.32 -5.11 15.10
N LYS A 319 10.13 -4.52 15.99
CA LYS A 319 11.48 -5.01 16.28
C LYS A 319 11.50 -6.33 17.06
N LYS A 320 10.45 -6.63 17.84
CA LYS A 320 10.37 -7.84 18.68
C LYS A 320 9.94 -9.10 17.91
N LEU A 321 9.46 -8.96 16.67
CA LEU A 321 9.04 -10.07 15.83
C LEU A 321 10.16 -10.49 14.87
N LYS A 322 10.33 -11.80 14.70
CA LYS A 322 11.24 -12.37 13.70
C LYS A 322 10.68 -12.16 12.28
N GLN A 323 11.55 -12.06 11.29
CA GLN A 323 11.16 -11.83 9.90
C GLN A 323 10.20 -12.89 9.34
N ALA A 324 10.39 -14.16 9.68
CA ALA A 324 9.50 -15.25 9.27
C ALA A 324 8.05 -15.02 9.77
N VAL A 325 7.91 -14.64 11.04
CA VAL A 325 6.61 -14.38 11.65
C VAL A 325 5.95 -13.14 11.04
N LYS A 326 6.73 -12.08 10.75
CA LYS A 326 6.23 -10.90 10.02
C LYS A 326 5.68 -11.28 8.64
N TYR A 327 6.39 -12.15 7.93
CA TYR A 327 5.95 -12.65 6.63
C TYR A 327 4.61 -13.38 6.74
N ASP A 328 4.39 -14.18 7.78
CA ASP A 328 3.12 -14.87 8.01
C ASP A 328 1.95 -13.90 8.22
N TYR A 329 2.13 -12.82 9.00
CA TYR A 329 1.09 -11.78 9.14
C TYR A 329 0.80 -11.06 7.81
N VAL A 330 1.84 -10.70 7.05
CA VAL A 330 1.63 -10.09 5.72
C VAL A 330 0.95 -11.08 4.77
N LYS A 331 1.22 -12.39 4.90
CA LYS A 331 0.54 -13.43 4.13
C LYS A 331 -0.94 -13.54 4.50
N ILE A 332 -1.30 -13.39 5.77
CA ILE A 332 -2.72 -13.30 6.22
C ILE A 332 -3.40 -12.11 5.56
N LEU A 333 -2.77 -10.93 5.60
CA LEU A 333 -3.28 -9.73 4.92
C LEU A 333 -3.46 -9.98 3.42
N ARG A 334 -2.44 -10.55 2.74
CA ARG A 334 -2.48 -10.89 1.31
C ARG A 334 -3.62 -11.84 0.96
N ALA A 335 -3.94 -12.80 1.83
CA ALA A 335 -5.04 -13.73 1.63
C ALA A 335 -6.42 -13.03 1.59
N GLN A 336 -6.53 -11.81 2.12
CA GLN A 336 -7.76 -11.00 2.04
C GLN A 336 -7.90 -10.25 0.71
N ILE A 337 -6.86 -10.17 -0.12
CA ILE A 337 -6.79 -9.33 -1.32
C ILE A 337 -7.23 -10.15 -2.54
N SER A 338 -8.27 -9.71 -3.25
CA SER A 338 -8.76 -10.40 -4.46
C SER A 338 -7.82 -10.25 -5.67
N ILE A 339 -8.07 -11.00 -6.73
CA ILE A 339 -7.20 -10.98 -7.92
C ILE A 339 -7.09 -9.61 -8.60
N TYR A 340 -8.21 -8.87 -8.72
CA TYR A 340 -8.22 -7.53 -9.31
C TYR A 340 -7.56 -6.51 -8.38
N GLU A 341 -7.72 -6.66 -7.07
CA GLU A 341 -7.01 -5.85 -6.09
C GLU A 341 -5.49 -6.09 -6.15
N GLN A 342 -5.05 -7.34 -6.23
CA GLN A 342 -3.63 -7.68 -6.39
C GLN A 342 -3.07 -7.10 -7.68
N ALA A 343 -3.79 -7.25 -8.81
CA ALA A 343 -3.37 -6.70 -10.09
C ALA A 343 -3.23 -5.17 -10.03
N LEU A 344 -4.22 -4.47 -9.46
CA LEU A 344 -4.17 -3.03 -9.28
C LEU A 344 -3.10 -2.59 -8.28
N LEU A 345 -2.82 -3.38 -7.24
CA LEU A 345 -1.72 -3.14 -6.31
C LEU A 345 -0.37 -3.22 -7.02
N VAL A 346 -0.17 -4.21 -7.90
CA VAL A 346 1.04 -4.30 -8.73
C VAL A 346 1.18 -3.06 -9.60
N VAL A 347 0.12 -2.67 -10.32
CA VAL A 347 0.11 -1.46 -11.15
C VAL A 347 0.44 -0.23 -10.31
N ASN A 348 -0.18 -0.08 -9.14
CA ASN A 348 0.08 1.03 -8.24
C ASN A 348 1.54 1.06 -7.77
N SER A 349 2.10 -0.09 -7.37
CA SER A 349 3.48 -0.23 -6.89
C SER A 349 4.54 0.13 -7.95
N LEU A 350 4.23 -0.09 -9.23
CA LEU A 350 5.10 0.22 -10.37
C LEU A 350 4.91 1.65 -10.89
N SER A 351 3.88 2.34 -10.43
CA SER A 351 3.58 3.72 -10.81
C SER A 351 4.12 4.72 -9.79
N SER A 352 4.21 5.98 -10.21
CA SER A 352 4.57 7.15 -9.42
C SER A 352 3.85 7.25 -8.08
N LEU A 353 2.62 6.75 -7.98
CA LEU A 353 1.81 6.75 -6.77
C LEU A 353 2.30 5.77 -5.71
N GLY A 354 2.90 4.66 -6.14
CA GLY A 354 3.31 3.55 -5.28
C GLY A 354 4.81 3.31 -5.26
N HIS A 355 5.64 4.27 -5.71
CA HIS A 355 7.10 4.13 -5.65
C HIS A 355 7.62 3.80 -4.25
N VAL A 356 6.92 4.20 -3.19
CA VAL A 356 7.25 3.83 -1.80
C VAL A 356 7.19 2.33 -1.52
N TRP A 357 6.44 1.56 -2.32
CA TRP A 357 6.38 0.11 -2.20
C TRP A 357 7.62 -0.57 -2.76
N GLU A 358 8.12 -0.06 -3.88
CA GLU A 358 9.16 -0.72 -4.69
C GLU A 358 10.42 0.14 -4.83
N PHE A 359 10.31 1.32 -5.43
CA PHE A 359 11.48 2.08 -5.86
C PHE A 359 12.17 2.89 -4.77
N ILE A 360 11.43 3.40 -3.78
CA ILE A 360 11.95 4.24 -2.70
C ILE A 360 11.31 3.79 -1.37
N PRO A 361 11.57 2.55 -0.92
CA PRO A 361 11.00 2.08 0.31
C PRO A 361 11.57 2.84 1.51
N ASP A 362 10.68 3.44 2.31
CA ASP A 362 11.02 4.13 3.56
C ASP A 362 11.84 3.24 4.52
N TYR A 363 11.75 1.92 4.40
CA TYR A 363 12.41 0.95 5.28
C TYR A 363 13.86 0.61 4.87
N LYS A 364 14.32 0.97 3.67
CA LYS A 364 15.71 0.72 3.19
C LYS A 364 16.68 1.87 3.42
N SER A 365 16.32 2.90 4.18
CA SER A 365 17.21 4.05 4.47
C SER A 365 18.51 3.69 5.24
N HIS A 366 18.73 2.41 5.56
CA HIS A 366 19.96 1.91 6.16
C HIS A 366 21.00 1.36 5.17
N PHE A 367 20.72 1.33 3.86
CA PHE A 367 21.72 0.95 2.84
C PHE A 367 21.91 2.07 1.82
N GLY A 368 22.78 3.03 2.17
CA GLY A 368 23.78 3.73 1.33
C GLY A 368 23.52 4.13 -0.13
N LEU A 369 22.31 4.04 -0.67
CA LEU A 369 21.96 4.61 -1.96
C LEU A 369 21.37 5.98 -1.70
N GLY A 370 22.21 7.01 -1.81
CA GLY A 370 21.84 8.42 -1.83
C GLY A 370 21.00 8.79 -3.07
N LEU A 371 19.88 8.10 -3.27
CA LEU A 371 18.78 8.58 -4.11
C LEU A 371 17.78 9.28 -3.19
N THR A 372 18.23 10.41 -2.65
CA THR A 372 17.37 11.40 -1.99
C THR A 372 16.51 12.01 -3.08
N ILE A 373 15.36 11.39 -3.39
CA ILE A 373 14.27 12.17 -3.96
C ILE A 373 13.85 13.10 -2.83
N GLU A 374 14.14 14.39 -3.00
CA GLU A 374 13.75 15.44 -2.07
C GLU A 374 12.33 15.16 -1.55
N LYS A 375 12.24 14.91 -0.24
CA LYS A 375 10.98 14.89 0.49
C LYS A 375 10.45 16.33 0.52
N ASN A 376 9.87 16.78 -0.58
CA ASN A 376 9.16 18.05 -0.65
C ASN A 376 7.73 17.80 -1.13
N VAL A 377 6.88 17.34 -0.23
CA VAL A 377 5.47 17.75 -0.17
C VAL A 377 5.02 17.65 1.30
N SER A 378 4.99 18.80 1.97
CA SER A 378 4.12 19.10 3.11
C SER A 378 2.68 19.27 2.64
#